data_AF-A0A7W1BWC5-F1
#
_entry.id   AF-A0A7W1BWC5-F1
#
_cell.length_a   1.000
_cell.length_b   1.000
_cell.length_c   1.000
_cell.angle_alpha   90.00
_cell.angle_beta   90.00
_cell.angle_gamma   90.00
#
_symmetry.space_group_name_H-M   'P 1'
#
loop_
_entity.id
_entity.type
_entity.pdbx_description
1 polymer ?
#
loop_
_entity_poly.entity_id
_entity_poly.type
_entity_poly.pdbx_seq_one_letter_code
_entity_poly.pdbx_strand_id
1 'polypeptide(L)'
;PLPLNVDVLASAPAAVRRRALRQWISQGRGDLRRLEMVHLVAVDRLIEGKRGGRIAELPDGGKVVRKRGWLELDARVTTNKKG
;
A
#
# COMPACT_ATOMS: atom_id res chain seq x y z
N PRO A 1 -3.27 3.97 -9.63
CA PRO A 1 -4.70 3.76 -9.30
C PRO A 1 -5.26 4.91 -8.42
N LEU A 2 -6.59 5.05 -8.35
CA LEU A 2 -7.24 6.03 -7.48
C LEU A 2 -7.01 5.70 -5.99
N PRO A 3 -6.99 6.69 -5.08
CA PRO A 3 -6.85 6.44 -3.65
C PRO A 3 -7.99 5.58 -3.06
N LEU A 4 -7.70 4.78 -2.04
CA LEU A 4 -8.71 3.96 -1.34
C LEU A 4 -9.11 4.58 0.00
N ASN A 5 -10.40 4.57 0.31
CA ASN A 5 -10.91 5.04 1.60
C ASN A 5 -10.60 4.02 2.70
N VAL A 6 -9.98 4.48 3.79
CA VAL A 6 -9.56 3.63 4.91
C VAL A 6 -10.74 3.05 5.68
N ASP A 7 -11.82 3.80 5.87
CA ASP A 7 -12.98 3.36 6.66
C ASP A 7 -13.73 2.22 5.95
N VAL A 8 -13.86 2.33 4.62
CA VAL A 8 -14.43 1.27 3.77
C VAL A 8 -13.58 0.01 3.82
N LEU A 9 -12.25 0.15 3.81
CA LEU A 9 -11.38 -1.00 3.97
C LEU A 9 -11.51 -1.59 5.36
N ALA A 10 -11.51 -0.76 6.41
CA ALA A 10 -11.55 -1.20 7.80
C ALA A 10 -12.80 -2.01 8.16
N SER A 11 -13.93 -1.78 7.47
CA SER A 11 -15.16 -2.56 7.68
C SER A 11 -15.10 -3.99 7.10
N ALA A 12 -14.10 -4.31 6.28
CA ALA A 12 -13.95 -5.63 5.67
C ALA A 12 -13.07 -6.57 6.53
N PRO A 13 -13.32 -7.89 6.50
CA PRO A 13 -12.44 -8.89 7.10
C PRO A 13 -11.01 -8.79 6.55
N ALA A 14 -10.01 -9.08 7.39
CA ALA A 14 -8.60 -8.87 7.03
C ALA A 14 -8.16 -9.61 5.75
N ALA A 15 -8.69 -10.82 5.51
CA ALA A 15 -8.43 -11.56 4.28
C ALA A 15 -8.96 -10.84 3.03
N VAL A 16 -10.15 -10.24 3.13
CA VAL A 16 -10.78 -9.46 2.05
C VAL A 16 -10.01 -8.17 1.81
N ARG A 17 -9.64 -7.44 2.86
CA ARG A 17 -8.80 -6.23 2.76
C ARG A 17 -7.49 -6.52 2.04
N ARG A 18 -6.74 -7.54 2.48
CA ARG A 18 -5.46 -7.90 1.85
C ARG A 18 -5.60 -8.27 0.38
N ARG A 19 -6.69 -8.94 0.00
CA ARG A 19 -7.00 -9.22 -1.42
C ARG A 19 -7.26 -7.93 -2.21
N ALA A 20 -8.05 -7.01 -1.68
CA ALA A 20 -8.32 -5.72 -2.30
C ALA A 20 -7.04 -4.88 -2.44
N LEU A 21 -6.23 -4.82 -1.38
CA LEU A 21 -4.93 -4.13 -1.39
C LEU A 21 -3.99 -4.72 -2.44
N ARG A 22 -3.92 -6.06 -2.57
CA ARG A 22 -3.11 -6.72 -3.61
C ARG A 22 -3.54 -6.31 -5.01
N GLN A 23 -4.85 -6.34 -5.30
CA GLN A 23 -5.37 -5.94 -6.60
C GLN A 23 -5.10 -4.46 -6.90
N TRP A 24 -5.34 -3.59 -5.93
CA TRP A 24 -5.10 -2.15 -6.06
C TRP A 24 -3.61 -1.84 -6.29
N ILE A 25 -2.70 -2.49 -5.57
CA ILE A 25 -1.25 -2.36 -5.78
C ILE A 25 -0.87 -2.85 -7.17
N SER A 26 -1.39 -3.99 -7.61
CA SER A 26 -1.15 -4.53 -8.96
C SER A 26 -1.56 -3.53 -10.04
N GLN A 27 -2.73 -2.89 -9.90
CA GLN A 27 -3.22 -1.89 -10.86
C GLN A 27 -2.33 -0.64 -10.91
N GLY A 28 -1.69 -0.29 -9.79
CA GLY A 28 -0.83 0.88 -9.74
C GLY A 28 0.61 0.64 -10.16
N ARG A 29 1.16 -0.55 -9.87
CA ARG A 29 2.53 -0.94 -10.25
C ARG A 29 2.60 -1.54 -11.65
N GLY A 30 1.50 -2.10 -12.15
CA GLY A 30 1.45 -2.89 -13.38
C GLY A 30 1.73 -4.38 -13.17
N ASP A 31 2.41 -4.74 -12.06
CA ASP A 31 2.70 -6.13 -11.71
C ASP A 31 2.74 -6.36 -10.18
N LEU A 32 2.97 -7.62 -9.81
CA LEU A 32 3.11 -8.09 -8.43
C LEU A 32 4.50 -8.65 -8.12
N ARG A 33 5.50 -8.40 -8.98
CA ARG A 33 6.86 -8.90 -8.81
C ARG A 33 7.40 -8.42 -7.47
N ARG A 34 7.97 -9.37 -6.71
CA ARG A 34 8.49 -9.19 -5.35
C ARG A 34 7.45 -8.75 -4.30
N LEU A 35 6.17 -8.63 -4.67
CA LEU A 35 5.12 -8.29 -3.72
C LEU A 35 4.71 -9.51 -2.90
N GLU A 36 5.32 -9.65 -1.74
CA GLU A 36 5.01 -10.70 -0.78
C GLU A 36 3.97 -10.30 0.27
N MET A 37 3.49 -11.29 1.03
CA MET A 37 2.50 -11.10 2.11
C MET A 37 2.95 -10.09 3.16
N VAL A 38 4.26 -10.03 3.47
CA VAL A 38 4.85 -9.06 4.40
C VAL A 38 4.52 -7.61 3.99
N HIS A 39 4.58 -7.29 2.71
CA HIS A 39 4.22 -5.95 2.21
C HIS A 39 2.72 -5.68 2.35
N LEU A 40 1.87 -6.68 2.05
CA LEU A 40 0.42 -6.54 2.21
C LEU A 40 0.03 -6.33 3.67
N VAL A 41 0.69 -7.04 4.60
CA VAL A 41 0.50 -6.85 6.05
C VAL A 41 0.98 -5.47 6.49
N ALA A 42 2.10 -4.98 5.97
CA ALA A 42 2.58 -3.63 6.26
C ALA A 42 1.59 -2.55 5.82
N VAL A 43 0.99 -2.70 4.63
CA VAL A 43 -0.07 -1.79 4.14
C VAL A 43 -1.35 -1.93 4.97
N ASP A 44 -1.76 -3.15 5.32
CA ASP A 44 -2.93 -3.42 6.17
C ASP A 44 -2.80 -2.76 7.55
N ARG A 45 -1.59 -2.73 8.12
CA ARG A 45 -1.31 -2.03 9.38
C ARG A 45 -1.53 -0.51 9.30
N LEU A 46 -1.40 0.10 8.12
CA LEU A 46 -1.73 1.51 7.94
C LEU A 46 -3.22 1.78 8.19
N ILE A 47 -4.09 0.81 7.90
CA ILE A 47 -5.55 0.89 8.12
C ILE A 47 -5.83 0.84 9.63
N GLU A 48 -5.23 -0.12 10.33
CA GLU A 48 -5.49 -0.40 11.76
C GLU A 48 -4.95 0.66 12.74
N GLY A 49 -4.08 1.58 12.29
CA GLY A 49 -3.78 2.82 13.03
C GLY A 49 -3.04 2.67 14.37
N LYS A 50 -2.39 1.53 14.64
CA LYS A 50 -1.57 1.35 15.84
C LYS A 50 -0.19 1.98 15.65
N ARG A 51 0.04 3.13 16.32
CA ARG A 51 1.33 3.78 16.64
C ARG A 51 2.51 3.42 15.71
N GLY A 52 2.75 4.27 14.71
CA GLY A 52 4.04 4.32 14.00
C GLY A 52 3.92 3.90 12.55
N GLY A 53 3.92 4.91 11.66
CA GLY A 53 3.97 4.71 10.21
C GLY A 53 2.73 5.27 9.52
N ARG A 54 2.93 6.35 8.75
CA ARG A 54 1.98 6.75 7.70
C ARG A 54 2.35 6.16 6.36
N ILE A 55 3.40 5.34 6.31
CA ILE A 55 4.04 4.86 5.08
C ILE A 55 4.34 3.37 5.24
N ALA A 56 4.04 2.59 4.21
CA ALA A 56 4.49 1.22 4.03
C ALA A 56 5.32 1.15 2.74
N GLU A 57 6.55 0.66 2.85
CA GLU A 57 7.42 0.48 1.69
C GLU A 57 7.00 -0.77 0.90
N LEU A 58 7.12 -0.64 -0.42
CA LEU A 58 6.91 -1.70 -1.40
C LEU A 58 8.23 -2.01 -2.10
N PRO A 59 8.34 -3.17 -2.76
CA PRO A 59 9.50 -3.48 -3.57
C PRO A 59 9.77 -2.41 -4.64
N ASP A 60 11.04 -2.34 -5.06
CA ASP A 60 11.53 -1.45 -6.11
C ASP A 60 11.31 0.04 -5.79
N GLY A 61 11.26 0.40 -4.50
CA GLY A 61 11.18 1.78 -4.03
C GLY A 61 9.78 2.39 -4.01
N GLY A 62 8.75 1.62 -4.35
CA GLY A 62 7.36 2.06 -4.23
C GLY A 62 6.95 2.25 -2.77
N LYS A 63 5.88 3.02 -2.53
CA LYS A 63 5.36 3.26 -1.18
C LYS A 63 3.85 3.48 -1.18
N VAL A 64 3.19 3.02 -0.12
CA VAL A 64 1.80 3.35 0.20
C VAL A 64 1.79 4.31 1.36
N VAL A 65 1.03 5.40 1.24
CA VAL A 65 0.92 6.43 2.28
C VAL A 65 -0.52 6.53 2.76
N ARG A 66 -0.75 6.58 4.07
CA ARG A 66 -2.03 6.96 4.66
C ARG A 66 -2.07 8.46 4.89
N LYS A 67 -3.00 9.16 4.24
CA LYS A 67 -3.20 10.61 4.36
C LYS A 67 -4.70 10.95 4.43
N ARG A 68 -5.11 11.65 5.49
CA ARG A 68 -6.49 12.17 5.67
C ARG A 68 -7.60 11.13 5.42
N GLY A 69 -7.42 9.89 5.89
CA GLY A 69 -8.42 8.81 5.71
C GLY A 69 -8.32 8.06 4.38
N TRP A 70 -7.30 8.32 3.56
CA TRP A 70 -7.07 7.66 2.29
C TRP A 70 -5.73 6.94 2.24
N LEU A 71 -5.66 5.84 1.49
CA LEU A 71 -4.42 5.21 1.05
C LEU A 71 -4.06 5.70 -0.35
N GLU A 72 -2.87 6.23 -0.50
CA GLU A 72 -2.29 6.71 -1.75
C GLU A 72 -1.08 5.84 -2.12
N LEU A 73 -0.96 5.46 -3.39
CA LEU A 73 0.16 4.67 -3.90
C LEU A 73 1.09 5.55 -4.73
N ASP A 74 2.35 5.63 -4.33
CA ASP A 74 3.43 6.17 -5.14
C ASP A 74 4.25 5.00 -5.68
N ALA A 75 3.99 4.66 -6.95
CA ALA A 75 4.67 3.56 -7.63
C ALA A 75 6.05 3.96 -8.20
N ARG A 76 6.50 5.20 -7.97
CA ARG A 76 7.77 5.69 -8.53
C ARG A 76 8.95 4.98 -7.89
N VAL A 77 9.74 4.32 -8.73
CA VAL A 77 11.12 3.93 -8.42
C VAL A 77 11.90 5.22 -8.20
N THR A 78 12.50 5.42 -7.03
CA THR A 78 13.53 6.44 -6.85
C THR A 78 14.77 6.00 -7.62
N THR A 79 14.82 6.29 -8.92
CA THR A 79 16.09 6.30 -9.65
C THR A 79 16.92 7.45 -9.11
N ASN A 80 17.78 7.14 -8.14
CA ASN A 80 18.85 8.03 -7.76
C ASN A 80 19.78 8.18 -8.97
N LYS A 81 19.62 9.26 -9.75
CA LYS A 81 20.65 9.74 -10.67
C LYS A 81 21.84 10.14 -9.81
N LYS A 82 22.80 9.23 -9.60
CA LYS A 82 24.17 9.62 -9.28
C LYS A 82 24.72 10.29 -10.54
N GLY A 83 25.08 11.58 -10.39
CA GLY A 83 25.92 12.29 -11.33
C GLY A 83 27.36 11.83 -11.27
#